data_AF-A0A433K5G2-F1
#
_entry.id   AF-A0A433K5G2-F1
#
_cell.length_a   1.000
_cell.length_b   1.000
_cell.length_c   1.000
_cell.angle_alpha   90.00
_cell.angle_beta   90.00
_cell.angle_gamma   90.00
#
_symmetry.space_group_name_H-M   'P 1'
#
loop_
_entity.id
_entity.type
_entity.pdbx_description
1 polymer ?
#
loop_
_entity_poly.entity_id
_entity_poly.type
_entity_poly.pdbx_seq_one_letter_code
_entity_poly.pdbx_strand_id
1 'polypeptide(L)'
;MSELSWERVQTDIARVNKPLFELLKQVEGIENMYFNVFEYPYGKIIADEHYFYLPEDGGQTPMVPFSMVLEKNLEMFIEFKGKSSTYKVYGEGELLGVSVSSSHLTQHQPADILQISSGARNAFLLCPIADARPHHSIEKYFNRQIPKPEDLGEHYNTFKELCNASGCKWRSKLLVFPMELARQIKENKLPKISNLIKEYDSKQIEYYANTPFYNYLMTYIKANNDQISQNIFVNDVLKQLIDIGVGQLPGYGLAVDNNLIPVDFISEVYRDIYKSKYTPLIMVPTHFDKGRNNPIFYSILKEEMAFRPSSFSNKPQRCELIYNTYHQYAEEIKKLGISKNTHFYEAATNLDLTLFNEKKVQVPPNLFKIPKDCIFDYDPRFLAISERLGYARSLFPSKTTFLIGCFGIKINEH
;
A
#
# COMPACT_ATOMS: atom_id res chain seq x y z
N MET A 1 -16.88 -8.22 19.26
CA MET A 1 -17.74 -8.45 18.06
C MET A 1 -19.14 -7.93 18.34
N SER A 2 -19.81 -7.27 17.38
CA SER A 2 -21.17 -6.72 17.60
C SER A 2 -22.13 -7.12 16.48
N GLU A 3 -23.25 -7.74 16.83
CA GLU A 3 -24.37 -7.97 15.91
C GLU A 3 -25.32 -6.77 15.95
N LEU A 4 -25.64 -6.19 14.79
CA LEU A 4 -26.37 -4.93 14.65
C LEU A 4 -27.51 -5.06 13.64
N SER A 5 -28.65 -4.44 13.94
CA SER A 5 -29.76 -4.34 13.00
C SER A 5 -29.42 -3.39 11.84
N TRP A 6 -30.18 -3.51 10.74
CA TRP A 6 -30.12 -2.56 9.62
C TRP A 6 -30.16 -1.09 10.07
N GLU A 7 -31.06 -0.75 11.00
CA GLU A 7 -31.23 0.61 11.50
C GLU A 7 -29.93 1.21 12.04
N ARG A 8 -29.09 0.39 12.68
CA ARG A 8 -27.82 0.81 13.29
C ARG A 8 -26.67 0.92 12.28
N VAL A 9 -26.66 0.12 11.21
CA VAL A 9 -25.54 0.09 10.25
C VAL A 9 -25.79 0.95 9.00
N GLN A 10 -27.04 1.26 8.69
CA GLN A 10 -27.41 1.94 7.44
C GLN A 10 -26.72 3.30 7.26
N THR A 11 -26.52 4.05 8.35
CA THR A 11 -25.86 5.37 8.32
C THR A 11 -24.38 5.23 8.00
N ASP A 12 -23.70 4.21 8.55
CA ASP A 12 -22.31 3.94 8.26
C ASP A 12 -22.12 3.48 6.82
N ILE A 13 -22.99 2.60 6.31
CA ILE A 13 -22.96 2.17 4.90
C ILE A 13 -23.20 3.37 3.98
N ALA A 14 -24.18 4.23 4.26
CA ALA A 14 -24.45 5.43 3.46
C ALA A 14 -23.25 6.39 3.42
N ARG A 15 -22.52 6.51 4.54
CA ARG A 15 -21.33 7.36 4.66
C ARG A 15 -20.19 6.88 3.77
N VAL A 16 -19.92 5.56 3.76
CA VAL A 16 -18.73 5.01 3.07
C VAL A 16 -19.03 4.49 1.66
N ASN A 17 -20.26 4.06 1.39
CA ASN A 17 -20.67 3.50 0.10
C ASN A 17 -22.14 3.80 -0.21
N LYS A 18 -22.40 5.06 -0.59
CA LYS A 18 -23.74 5.54 -0.94
C LYS A 18 -24.43 4.72 -2.07
N PRO A 19 -23.75 4.36 -3.18
CA PRO A 19 -24.39 3.55 -4.23
C PRO A 19 -24.91 2.20 -3.71
N LEU A 20 -24.10 1.49 -2.91
CA LEU A 20 -24.53 0.23 -2.32
C LEU A 20 -25.68 0.42 -1.34
N PHE A 21 -25.61 1.44 -0.49
CA PHE A 21 -26.69 1.79 0.45
C PHE A 21 -28.04 1.99 -0.24
N GLU A 22 -28.10 2.78 -1.32
CA GLU A 22 -29.36 3.04 -2.02
C GLU A 22 -29.97 1.78 -2.64
N LEU A 23 -29.15 0.81 -3.00
CA LEU A 23 -29.62 -0.49 -3.47
C LEU A 23 -30.07 -1.40 -2.33
N LEU A 24 -29.34 -1.42 -1.21
CA LEU A 24 -29.68 -2.25 -0.04
C LEU A 24 -31.03 -1.88 0.56
N LYS A 25 -31.39 -0.58 0.57
CA LYS A 25 -32.72 -0.12 1.03
C LYS A 25 -33.90 -0.70 0.24
N GLN A 26 -33.65 -1.18 -0.97
CA GLN A 26 -34.66 -1.77 -1.85
C GLN A 26 -34.78 -3.29 -1.67
N VAL A 27 -33.93 -3.91 -0.85
CA VAL A 27 -33.97 -5.34 -0.57
C VAL A 27 -35.14 -5.63 0.38
N GLU A 28 -36.04 -6.53 -0.05
CA GLU A 28 -37.18 -6.96 0.77
C GLU A 28 -36.70 -7.64 2.05
N GLY A 29 -37.22 -7.19 3.20
CA GLY A 29 -36.90 -7.75 4.51
C GLY A 29 -35.54 -7.33 5.07
N ILE A 30 -34.84 -6.36 4.46
CA ILE A 30 -33.53 -5.87 4.91
C ILE A 30 -33.58 -5.35 6.36
N GLU A 31 -34.71 -4.78 6.78
CA GLU A 31 -34.96 -4.28 8.13
C GLU A 31 -34.94 -5.38 9.20
N ASN A 32 -35.19 -6.63 8.80
CA ASN A 32 -35.16 -7.80 9.67
C ASN A 32 -33.80 -8.51 9.67
N MET A 33 -32.84 -8.04 8.87
CA MET A 33 -31.51 -8.63 8.78
C MET A 33 -30.56 -8.07 9.83
N TYR A 34 -29.65 -8.94 10.30
CA TYR A 34 -28.58 -8.61 11.23
C TYR A 34 -27.21 -8.67 10.54
N PHE A 35 -26.39 -7.68 10.86
CA PHE A 35 -25.04 -7.49 10.33
C PHE A 35 -24.04 -7.65 11.47
N ASN A 36 -22.87 -8.17 11.16
CA ASN A 36 -21.80 -8.25 12.15
C ASN A 36 -20.78 -7.14 11.91
N VAL A 37 -20.37 -6.44 12.97
CA VAL A 37 -19.25 -5.50 12.92
C VAL A 37 -18.10 -6.07 13.72
N PHE A 38 -16.99 -6.27 13.01
CA PHE A 38 -15.74 -6.79 13.54
C PHE A 38 -14.74 -5.65 13.73
N GLU A 39 -14.08 -5.63 14.88
CA GLU A 39 -13.05 -4.65 15.20
C GLU A 39 -11.72 -5.36 15.45
N TYR A 40 -10.65 -4.85 14.87
CA TYR A 40 -9.32 -5.46 14.99
C TYR A 40 -8.27 -4.43 15.43
N PRO A 41 -7.37 -4.76 16.38
CA PRO A 41 -6.24 -3.93 16.72
C PRO A 41 -5.22 -3.87 15.59
N TYR A 42 -4.44 -2.78 15.57
CA TYR A 42 -3.34 -2.60 14.62
C TYR A 42 -2.41 -3.82 14.61
N GLY A 43 -2.09 -4.32 13.42
CA GLY A 43 -1.20 -5.45 13.21
C GLY A 43 -1.80 -6.83 13.54
N LYS A 44 -3.12 -6.93 13.76
CA LYS A 44 -3.79 -8.23 13.77
C LYS A 44 -3.93 -8.75 12.34
N ILE A 45 -3.49 -9.99 12.09
CA ILE A 45 -3.81 -10.72 10.85
C ILE A 45 -5.28 -11.12 10.94
N ILE A 46 -6.06 -10.70 9.93
CA ILE A 46 -7.50 -10.91 9.82
C ILE A 46 -7.79 -12.10 8.89
N ALA A 47 -6.97 -12.31 7.87
CA ALA A 47 -7.07 -13.46 7.00
C ALA A 47 -5.69 -13.91 6.51
N ASP A 48 -5.52 -15.21 6.31
CA ASP A 48 -4.36 -15.83 5.69
C ASP A 48 -4.77 -16.95 4.73
N GLU A 49 -3.80 -17.78 4.35
CA GLU A 49 -3.97 -18.91 3.42
C GLU A 49 -5.01 -19.95 3.84
N HIS A 50 -5.26 -20.07 5.15
CA HIS A 50 -6.13 -21.11 5.69
C HIS A 50 -7.45 -20.53 6.17
N TYR A 51 -7.40 -19.36 6.81
CA TYR A 51 -8.52 -18.90 7.62
C TYR A 51 -8.75 -17.40 7.57
N PHE A 52 -10.00 -17.03 7.78
CA PHE A 52 -10.41 -15.72 8.28
C PHE A 52 -10.57 -15.81 9.80
N TYR A 53 -9.89 -14.95 10.54
CA TYR A 53 -9.86 -14.95 11.99
C TYR A 53 -10.92 -14.02 12.56
N LEU A 54 -11.80 -14.56 13.40
CA LEU A 54 -12.82 -13.76 14.08
C LEU A 54 -12.17 -12.95 15.23
N PRO A 55 -12.72 -11.77 15.58
CA PRO A 55 -12.19 -10.97 16.69
C PRO A 55 -12.24 -11.71 18.04
N GLU A 56 -11.40 -11.30 18.99
CA GLU A 56 -11.49 -11.68 20.41
C GLU A 56 -11.53 -13.21 20.65
N ASP A 57 -10.72 -13.97 19.89
CA ASP A 57 -10.63 -15.44 19.93
C ASP A 57 -11.95 -16.16 19.60
N GLY A 58 -12.86 -15.48 18.89
CA GLY A 58 -14.15 -16.02 18.42
C GLY A 58 -14.04 -17.20 17.44
N GLY A 59 -12.83 -17.72 17.20
CA GLY A 59 -12.54 -18.80 16.29
C GLY A 59 -12.11 -18.32 14.91
N GLN A 60 -12.31 -19.18 13.91
CA GLN A 60 -11.86 -18.95 12.56
C GLN A 60 -12.81 -19.60 11.55
N THR A 61 -12.92 -19.01 10.36
CA THR A 61 -13.73 -19.54 9.25
C THR A 61 -12.83 -19.85 8.05
N PRO A 62 -13.12 -20.89 7.25
CA PRO A 62 -12.29 -21.25 6.10
C PRO A 62 -12.40 -20.27 4.92
N MET A 63 -13.25 -19.26 5.04
CA MET A 63 -13.62 -18.39 3.93
C MET A 63 -13.78 -16.97 4.45
N VAL A 64 -13.24 -16.00 3.71
CA VAL A 64 -13.46 -14.58 3.96
C VAL A 64 -14.92 -14.26 3.66
N PRO A 65 -15.70 -13.79 4.66
CA PRO A 65 -17.10 -13.48 4.44
C PRO A 65 -17.23 -12.24 3.54
N PHE A 66 -18.37 -12.12 2.84
CA PHE A 66 -18.67 -10.90 2.08
C PHE A 66 -18.77 -9.72 3.06
N SER A 67 -17.88 -8.75 2.90
CA SER A 67 -17.63 -7.72 3.91
C SER A 67 -17.31 -6.37 3.28
N MET A 68 -17.41 -5.30 4.07
CA MET A 68 -17.05 -3.93 3.68
C MET A 68 -16.25 -3.24 4.78
N VAL A 69 -15.21 -2.50 4.42
CA VAL A 69 -14.47 -1.68 5.37
C VAL A 69 -15.30 -0.48 5.79
N LEU A 70 -15.52 -0.29 7.10
CA LEU A 70 -16.27 0.85 7.64
C LEU A 70 -15.35 1.96 8.16
N GLU A 71 -14.24 1.60 8.78
CA GLU A 71 -13.34 2.55 9.41
C GLU A 71 -11.92 1.98 9.44
N LYS A 72 -10.96 2.82 9.09
CA LYS A 72 -9.52 2.48 8.98
C LYS A 72 -9.22 1.39 7.95
N ASN A 73 -8.04 1.52 7.37
CA ASN A 73 -7.68 0.73 6.20
C ASN A 73 -7.10 -0.62 6.61
N LEU A 74 -7.30 -1.60 5.73
CA LEU A 74 -6.67 -2.91 5.81
C LEU A 74 -5.56 -3.00 4.76
N GLU A 75 -4.53 -3.79 5.03
CA GLU A 75 -3.52 -4.11 4.01
C GLU A 75 -3.64 -5.59 3.63
N MET A 76 -3.82 -5.87 2.35
CA MET A 76 -3.57 -7.18 1.77
C MET A 76 -2.17 -7.21 1.20
N PHE A 77 -1.40 -8.22 1.57
CA PHE A 77 0.00 -8.35 1.20
C PHE A 77 0.33 -9.80 0.84
N ILE A 78 1.39 -9.94 0.06
CA ILE A 78 2.02 -11.23 -0.22
C ILE A 78 3.19 -11.38 0.74
N GLU A 79 3.34 -12.54 1.37
CA GLU A 79 4.52 -12.87 2.17
C GLU A 79 5.19 -14.13 1.64
N PHE A 80 6.49 -14.03 1.35
CA PHE A 80 7.29 -15.16 0.86
C PHE A 80 8.66 -15.16 1.54
N LYS A 81 8.98 -16.25 2.25
CA LYS A 81 10.25 -16.42 3.00
C LYS A 81 10.59 -15.24 3.93
N GLY A 82 9.57 -14.71 4.63
CA GLY A 82 9.70 -13.59 5.56
C GLY A 82 9.81 -12.21 4.91
N LYS A 83 9.63 -12.11 3.58
CA LYS A 83 9.60 -10.85 2.84
C LYS A 83 8.17 -10.55 2.42
N SER A 84 7.70 -9.37 2.77
CA SER A 84 6.33 -8.92 2.50
C SER A 84 6.30 -7.81 1.46
N SER A 85 5.28 -7.86 0.60
CA SER A 85 5.02 -6.84 -0.42
C SER A 85 3.53 -6.55 -0.45
N THR A 86 3.15 -5.27 -0.42
CA THR A 86 1.74 -4.90 -0.45
C THR A 86 1.13 -5.26 -1.79
N TYR A 87 0.01 -5.98 -1.77
CA TYR A 87 -0.80 -6.24 -2.95
C TYR A 87 -1.87 -5.17 -3.10
N LYS A 88 -2.61 -4.87 -2.03
CA LYS A 88 -3.67 -3.85 -2.02
C LYS A 88 -3.86 -3.24 -0.63
N VAL A 89 -4.24 -1.97 -0.57
CA VAL A 89 -4.75 -1.33 0.64
C VAL A 89 -6.26 -1.15 0.45
N TYR A 90 -7.05 -1.72 1.36
CA TYR A 90 -8.50 -1.58 1.36
C TYR A 90 -8.91 -0.36 2.20
N GLY A 91 -9.55 0.61 1.57
CA GLY A 91 -10.09 1.80 2.22
C GLY A 91 -11.57 1.67 2.60
N GLU A 92 -12.09 2.66 3.33
CA GLU A 92 -13.51 2.75 3.68
C GLU A 92 -14.43 2.61 2.46
N GLY A 93 -15.46 1.78 2.57
CA GLY A 93 -16.44 1.52 1.52
C GLY A 93 -16.03 0.43 0.52
N GLU A 94 -14.76 -0.01 0.52
CA GLU A 94 -14.32 -1.12 -0.31
C GLU A 94 -14.77 -2.48 0.22
N LEU A 95 -15.05 -3.39 -0.71
CA LEU A 95 -15.60 -4.71 -0.44
C LEU A 95 -14.50 -5.78 -0.40
N LEU A 96 -14.69 -6.77 0.49
CA LEU A 96 -13.86 -7.97 0.63
C LEU A 96 -14.72 -9.23 0.44
N GLY A 97 -14.08 -10.34 0.07
CA GLY A 97 -14.76 -11.62 -0.14
C GLY A 97 -15.62 -11.66 -1.42
N VAL A 98 -15.38 -10.74 -2.36
CA VAL A 98 -16.19 -10.61 -3.58
C VAL A 98 -15.88 -11.72 -4.59
N SER A 99 -14.60 -12.06 -4.79
CA SER A 99 -14.18 -13.15 -5.70
C SER A 99 -14.79 -14.51 -5.32
N VAL A 100 -15.02 -14.74 -4.02
CA VAL A 100 -15.65 -15.94 -3.45
C VAL A 100 -17.17 -16.01 -3.74
N SER A 101 -17.78 -14.86 -4.03
CA SER A 101 -19.18 -14.76 -4.45
C SER A 101 -19.38 -15.08 -5.95
N SER A 102 -18.31 -15.11 -6.75
CA SER A 102 -18.38 -15.55 -8.15
C SER A 102 -18.42 -17.08 -8.22
N SER A 103 -19.34 -17.65 -8.99
CA SER A 103 -19.66 -19.08 -9.04
C SER A 103 -18.61 -19.97 -9.70
N HIS A 104 -17.49 -19.41 -10.15
CA HIS A 104 -16.41 -20.15 -10.81
C HIS A 104 -15.20 -20.13 -9.89
N LEU A 105 -15.07 -21.20 -9.10
CA LEU A 105 -13.90 -21.53 -8.29
C LEU A 105 -12.62 -21.27 -9.08
N THR A 106 -11.95 -20.16 -8.77
CA THR A 106 -10.68 -19.77 -9.36
C THR A 106 -9.57 -20.60 -8.69
N GLN A 107 -9.24 -21.75 -9.26
CA GLN A 107 -7.99 -22.49 -8.96
C GLN A 107 -6.70 -21.68 -9.27
N HIS A 108 -6.82 -20.40 -9.63
CA HIS A 108 -5.75 -19.53 -10.10
C HIS A 108 -5.33 -18.48 -9.08
N GLN A 109 -6.02 -18.36 -7.93
CA GLN A 109 -5.59 -17.44 -6.88
C GLN A 109 -4.53 -18.12 -5.99
N PRO A 110 -3.33 -17.54 -5.82
CA PRO A 110 -2.29 -18.08 -4.95
C PRO A 110 -2.63 -17.74 -3.49
N ALA A 111 -3.64 -18.43 -2.95
CA ALA A 111 -4.15 -18.18 -1.60
C ALA A 111 -3.09 -18.45 -0.51
N ASP A 112 -2.13 -19.34 -0.80
CA ASP A 112 -1.03 -19.79 0.07
C ASP A 112 0.03 -18.74 0.40
N ILE A 113 -0.03 -17.56 -0.21
CA ILE A 113 0.91 -16.47 0.06
C ILE A 113 0.22 -15.14 0.37
N LEU A 114 -1.11 -15.09 0.29
CA LEU A 114 -1.91 -13.89 0.47
C LEU A 114 -2.42 -13.78 1.90
N GLN A 115 -2.23 -12.62 2.51
CA GLN A 115 -2.69 -12.32 3.86
C GLN A 115 -3.32 -10.94 3.93
N ILE A 116 -4.16 -10.71 4.94
CA ILE A 116 -4.80 -9.43 5.24
C ILE A 116 -4.50 -9.04 6.69
N SER A 117 -3.97 -7.83 6.89
CA SER A 117 -3.77 -7.24 8.22
C SER A 117 -4.69 -6.05 8.47
N SER A 118 -5.06 -5.88 9.74
CA SER A 118 -5.60 -4.63 10.28
C SER A 118 -4.50 -3.56 10.30
N GLY A 119 -4.61 -2.56 9.43
CA GLY A 119 -3.57 -1.56 9.21
C GLY A 119 -2.38 -2.07 8.40
N ALA A 120 -1.35 -1.23 8.27
CA ALA A 120 -0.19 -1.52 7.42
C ALA A 120 0.78 -2.56 8.00
N ARG A 121 1.01 -3.62 7.23
CA ARG A 121 2.10 -4.60 7.33
C ARG A 121 3.43 -4.08 6.82
N ASN A 122 3.43 -3.23 5.78
CA ASN A 122 4.64 -2.73 5.13
C ASN A 122 5.00 -1.28 5.52
N ALA A 123 4.54 -0.81 6.68
CA ALA A 123 4.91 0.51 7.20
C ALA A 123 6.30 0.51 7.85
N PHE A 124 7.04 1.61 7.70
CA PHE A 124 8.36 1.77 8.31
C PHE A 124 8.69 3.23 8.62
N LEU A 125 9.67 3.44 9.49
CA LEU A 125 10.21 4.77 9.83
C LEU A 125 11.40 5.09 8.94
N LEU A 126 11.51 6.34 8.50
CA LEU A 126 12.69 6.81 7.78
C LEU A 126 13.89 7.00 8.71
N CYS A 127 13.68 7.42 9.96
CA CYS A 127 14.77 7.60 10.90
C CYS A 127 15.39 6.26 11.35
N PRO A 128 16.70 6.21 11.63
CA PRO A 128 17.33 5.01 12.16
C PRO A 128 16.86 4.73 13.59
N ILE A 129 16.29 3.54 13.82
CA ILE A 129 15.71 3.14 15.12
C ILE A 129 16.27 1.82 15.69
N ALA A 130 17.38 1.33 15.13
CA ALA A 130 18.01 0.07 15.53
C ALA A 130 19.01 0.20 16.71
N ASP A 131 19.06 1.35 17.41
CA ASP A 131 19.95 1.54 18.56
C ASP A 131 19.37 0.86 19.80
N ALA A 132 20.17 0.01 20.44
CA ALA A 132 19.75 -0.76 21.61
C ALA A 132 19.43 0.10 22.84
N ARG A 133 20.17 1.19 23.08
CA ARG A 133 19.98 1.98 24.33
C ARG A 133 18.65 2.74 24.34
N PRO A 134 18.28 3.48 23.29
CA PRO A 134 16.97 4.13 23.24
C PRO A 134 15.83 3.12 23.16
N HIS A 135 16.02 1.99 22.49
CA HIS A 135 15.03 0.93 22.44
C HIS A 135 14.76 0.32 23.83
N HIS A 136 15.80 0.11 24.64
CA HIS A 136 15.63 -0.31 26.03
C HIS A 136 14.81 0.68 26.87
N SER A 137 14.84 1.97 26.52
CA SER A 137 14.00 2.98 27.19
C SER A 137 12.51 2.81 26.85
N ILE A 138 12.20 2.41 25.61
CA ILE A 138 10.83 2.01 25.22
C ILE A 138 10.37 0.80 26.03
N GLU A 139 11.18 -0.26 26.09
CA GLU A 139 10.82 -1.49 26.82
C GLU A 139 10.56 -1.22 28.30
N LYS A 140 11.43 -0.41 28.93
CA LYS A 140 11.27 0.01 30.33
C LYS A 140 10.01 0.84 30.53
N TYR A 141 9.68 1.74 29.60
CA TYR A 141 8.48 2.58 29.70
C TYR A 141 7.20 1.76 29.64
N PHE A 142 7.12 0.80 28.72
CA PHE A 142 5.94 -0.06 28.55
C PHE A 142 5.94 -1.32 29.42
N ASN A 143 7.01 -1.56 30.18
CA ASN A 143 7.22 -2.77 30.98
C ASN A 143 6.98 -4.06 30.17
N ARG A 144 7.47 -4.10 28.94
CA ARG A 144 7.30 -5.21 28.01
C ARG A 144 8.48 -5.28 27.05
N GLN A 145 8.85 -6.49 26.65
CA GLN A 145 9.81 -6.68 25.57
C GLN A 145 9.19 -6.23 24.25
N ILE A 146 9.89 -5.36 23.54
CA ILE A 146 9.46 -4.85 22.24
C ILE A 146 10.60 -5.18 21.28
N PRO A 147 10.33 -5.89 20.17
CA PRO A 147 11.37 -6.26 19.24
C PRO A 147 11.97 -5.00 18.63
N LYS A 148 13.29 -4.98 18.53
CA LYS A 148 14.03 -3.91 17.85
C LYS A 148 14.13 -4.27 16.36
N PRO A 149 13.79 -3.37 15.43
CA PRO A 149 13.85 -3.70 14.01
C PRO A 149 15.29 -3.59 13.48
N GLU A 150 15.74 -4.60 12.74
CA GLU A 150 17.03 -4.64 12.06
C GLU A 150 16.95 -4.11 10.62
N ASP A 151 15.82 -4.31 9.95
CA ASP A 151 15.53 -3.79 8.62
C ASP A 151 14.12 -3.19 8.52
N LEU A 152 13.82 -2.51 7.41
CA LEU A 152 12.54 -1.82 7.20
C LEU A 152 11.31 -2.74 7.33
N GLY A 153 11.43 -4.02 6.98
CA GLY A 153 10.34 -4.99 7.03
C GLY A 153 9.98 -5.42 8.46
N GLU A 154 10.91 -5.30 9.40
CA GLU A 154 10.73 -5.68 10.81
C GLU A 154 10.03 -4.59 11.65
N HIS A 155 9.90 -3.38 11.12
CA HIS A 155 9.23 -2.28 11.81
C HIS A 155 7.78 -2.63 12.17
N TYR A 156 7.12 -3.45 11.35
CA TYR A 156 5.77 -3.93 11.61
C TYR A 156 5.61 -4.60 12.97
N ASN A 157 6.47 -5.55 13.30
CA ASN A 157 6.41 -6.28 14.57
C ASN A 157 6.65 -5.33 15.75
N THR A 158 7.54 -4.37 15.57
CA THR A 158 7.83 -3.32 16.56
C THR A 158 6.59 -2.46 16.81
N PHE A 159 5.95 -1.96 15.75
CA PHE A 159 4.77 -1.09 15.83
C PHE A 159 3.56 -1.82 16.42
N LYS A 160 3.37 -3.08 16.03
CA LYS A 160 2.33 -3.96 16.58
C LYS A 160 2.52 -4.15 18.08
N GLU A 161 3.72 -4.52 18.53
CA GLU A 161 3.97 -4.73 19.96
C GLU A 161 3.89 -3.43 20.77
N LEU A 162 4.28 -2.29 20.20
CA LEU A 162 4.05 -0.98 20.80
C LEU A 162 2.56 -0.69 21.03
N CYS A 163 1.72 -0.96 20.03
CA CYS A 163 0.28 -0.77 20.15
C CYS A 163 -0.33 -1.72 21.18
N ASN A 164 0.13 -2.97 21.21
CA ASN A 164 -0.30 -3.97 22.19
C ASN A 164 0.10 -3.58 23.62
N ALA A 165 1.35 -3.14 23.82
CA ALA A 165 1.88 -2.80 25.14
C ALA A 165 1.24 -1.54 25.73
N SER A 166 0.86 -0.58 24.89
CA SER A 166 0.23 0.68 25.30
C SER A 166 -1.28 0.58 25.51
N GLY A 167 -1.93 -0.52 25.09
CA GLY A 167 -3.39 -0.58 25.00
C GLY A 167 -3.95 0.42 23.98
N CYS A 168 -3.22 0.65 22.88
CA CYS A 168 -3.62 1.59 21.82
C CYS A 168 -5.07 1.35 21.39
N LYS A 169 -5.85 2.42 21.27
CA LYS A 169 -7.28 2.37 20.91
C LYS A 169 -7.55 2.29 19.41
N TRP A 170 -6.50 2.34 18.57
CA TRP A 170 -6.65 2.26 17.12
C TRP A 170 -7.25 0.92 16.72
N ARG A 171 -8.38 0.93 16.01
CA ARG A 171 -9.06 -0.28 15.55
C ARG A 171 -9.56 -0.08 14.12
N SER A 172 -9.40 -1.09 13.26
CA SER A 172 -10.13 -1.15 11.99
C SER A 172 -11.50 -1.80 12.19
N LYS A 173 -12.51 -1.32 11.46
CA LYS A 173 -13.88 -1.84 11.50
C LYS A 173 -14.28 -2.45 10.16
N LEU A 174 -14.77 -3.68 10.22
CA LEU A 174 -15.24 -4.44 9.07
C LEU A 174 -16.72 -4.82 9.29
N LEU A 175 -17.58 -4.39 8.39
CA LEU A 175 -18.97 -4.83 8.32
C LEU A 175 -19.04 -6.15 7.56
N VAL A 176 -19.61 -7.17 8.15
CA VAL A 176 -19.90 -8.45 7.52
C VAL A 176 -21.39 -8.53 7.20
N PHE A 177 -21.70 -8.79 5.93
CA PHE A 177 -23.07 -8.89 5.46
C PHE A 177 -23.70 -10.23 5.89
N PRO A 178 -25.02 -10.26 6.15
CA PRO A 178 -25.73 -11.50 6.44
C PRO A 178 -25.51 -12.54 5.34
N MET A 179 -25.33 -13.81 5.73
CA MET A 179 -25.07 -14.90 4.79
C MET A 179 -26.16 -15.06 3.74
N GLU A 180 -27.42 -14.81 4.13
CA GLU A 180 -28.56 -14.86 3.21
C GLU A 180 -28.46 -13.78 2.12
N LEU A 181 -28.08 -12.55 2.49
CA LEU A 181 -27.87 -11.47 1.53
C LEU A 181 -26.71 -11.80 0.57
N ALA A 182 -25.59 -12.29 1.10
CA ALA A 182 -24.45 -12.72 0.30
C ALA A 182 -24.84 -13.85 -0.69
N ARG A 183 -25.67 -14.80 -0.26
CA ARG A 183 -26.18 -15.89 -1.10
C ARG A 183 -27.10 -15.35 -2.21
N GLN A 184 -28.01 -14.43 -1.91
CA GLN A 184 -28.90 -13.84 -2.92
C GLN A 184 -28.12 -13.05 -3.99
N ILE A 185 -27.06 -12.35 -3.58
CA ILE A 185 -26.13 -11.67 -4.51
C ILE A 185 -25.44 -12.70 -5.40
N LYS A 186 -24.87 -13.75 -4.81
CA LYS A 186 -24.17 -14.83 -5.54
C LYS A 186 -25.07 -15.55 -6.55
N GLU A 187 -26.32 -15.81 -6.17
CA GLU A 187 -27.34 -16.42 -7.05
C GLU A 187 -27.96 -15.41 -8.04
N ASN A 188 -27.46 -14.16 -8.09
CA ASN A 188 -27.93 -13.09 -8.94
C ASN A 188 -29.44 -12.75 -8.76
N LYS A 189 -30.00 -13.03 -7.58
CA LYS A 189 -31.38 -12.67 -7.21
C LYS A 189 -31.56 -11.17 -6.97
N LEU A 190 -30.46 -10.47 -6.71
CA LEU A 190 -30.39 -9.03 -6.55
C LEU A 190 -29.54 -8.42 -7.69
N PRO A 191 -30.06 -8.37 -8.93
CA PRO A 191 -29.24 -8.10 -10.12
C PRO A 191 -28.57 -6.72 -10.10
N LYS A 192 -29.24 -5.70 -9.56
CA LYS A 192 -28.64 -4.35 -9.45
C LYS A 192 -27.43 -4.34 -8.50
N ILE A 193 -27.53 -5.00 -7.35
CA ILE A 193 -26.42 -5.12 -6.38
C ILE A 193 -25.32 -5.99 -6.97
N SER A 194 -25.69 -7.09 -7.62
CA SER A 194 -24.75 -8.01 -8.27
C SER A 194 -23.95 -7.31 -9.37
N ASN A 195 -24.58 -6.46 -10.17
CA ASN A 195 -23.90 -5.67 -11.19
C ASN A 195 -22.97 -4.62 -10.58
N LEU A 196 -23.41 -3.89 -9.55
CA LEU A 196 -22.56 -2.93 -8.85
C LEU A 196 -21.30 -3.61 -8.27
N ILE A 197 -21.47 -4.78 -7.69
CA ILE A 197 -20.36 -5.58 -7.14
C ILE A 197 -19.40 -6.04 -8.25
N LYS A 198 -19.94 -6.52 -9.38
CA LYS A 198 -19.13 -6.87 -10.56
C LYS A 198 -18.37 -5.67 -11.12
N GLU A 199 -18.93 -4.47 -11.10
CA GLU A 199 -18.24 -3.24 -11.51
C GLU A 199 -17.07 -2.92 -10.56
N TYR A 200 -17.23 -3.11 -9.24
CA TYR A 200 -16.13 -2.97 -8.29
C TYR A 200 -15.01 -3.97 -8.56
N ASP A 201 -15.33 -5.25 -8.77
CA ASP A 201 -14.33 -6.27 -9.11
C ASP A 201 -13.65 -6.00 -10.45
N SER A 202 -14.44 -5.64 -11.46
CA SER A 202 -13.93 -5.39 -12.82
C SER A 202 -12.90 -4.26 -12.81
N LYS A 203 -13.16 -3.16 -12.09
CA LYS A 203 -12.20 -2.06 -11.93
C LYS A 203 -10.88 -2.49 -11.30
N GLN A 204 -10.89 -3.49 -10.43
CA GLN A 204 -9.67 -4.02 -9.79
C GLN A 204 -8.86 -4.91 -10.73
N ILE A 205 -9.52 -5.67 -11.60
CA ILE A 205 -8.84 -6.64 -12.48
C ILE A 205 -8.57 -6.12 -13.89
N GLU A 206 -9.20 -5.01 -14.30
CA GLU A 206 -9.16 -4.49 -15.67
C GLU A 206 -7.72 -4.27 -16.16
N TYR A 207 -6.84 -3.71 -15.32
CA TYR A 207 -5.44 -3.52 -15.67
C TYR A 207 -4.70 -4.84 -15.85
N TYR A 208 -4.89 -5.78 -14.92
CA TYR A 208 -4.26 -7.09 -14.98
C TYR A 208 -4.74 -7.92 -16.18
N ALA A 209 -6.01 -7.80 -16.55
CA ALA A 209 -6.57 -8.43 -17.75
C ALA A 209 -5.90 -7.92 -19.05
N ASN A 210 -5.40 -6.68 -19.05
CA ASN A 210 -4.73 -6.08 -20.21
C ASN A 210 -3.19 -6.16 -20.15
N THR A 211 -2.62 -6.60 -19.02
CA THR A 211 -1.16 -6.72 -18.83
C THR A 211 -0.46 -7.58 -19.91
N PRO A 212 -1.04 -8.66 -20.46
CA PRO A 212 -0.42 -9.40 -21.56
C PRO A 212 -0.12 -8.54 -22.79
N PHE A 213 -1.01 -7.59 -23.14
CA PHE A 213 -0.81 -6.69 -24.29
C PHE A 213 0.30 -5.68 -24.01
N TYR A 214 0.35 -5.14 -22.79
CA TYR A 214 1.43 -4.22 -22.38
C TYR A 214 2.78 -4.92 -22.32
N ASN A 215 2.83 -6.15 -21.79
CA ASN A 215 4.05 -6.97 -21.78
C ASN A 215 4.52 -7.26 -23.22
N TYR A 216 3.61 -7.56 -24.14
CA TYR A 216 3.94 -7.78 -25.55
C TYR A 216 4.54 -6.53 -26.19
N LEU A 217 3.91 -5.36 -25.97
CA LEU A 217 4.45 -4.07 -26.44
C LEU A 217 5.84 -3.82 -25.88
N MET A 218 6.04 -3.96 -24.56
CA MET A 218 7.34 -3.73 -23.93
C MET A 218 8.42 -4.70 -24.45
N THR A 219 8.04 -5.96 -24.71
CA THR A 219 8.93 -6.97 -25.28
C THR A 219 9.28 -6.66 -26.74
N TYR A 220 8.30 -6.22 -27.54
CA TYR A 220 8.50 -5.80 -28.92
C TYR A 220 9.50 -4.66 -29.00
N ILE A 221 9.33 -3.60 -28.19
CA ILE A 221 10.25 -2.46 -28.19
C ILE A 221 11.65 -2.93 -27.78
N LYS A 222 11.76 -3.75 -26.73
CA LYS A 222 13.04 -4.31 -26.25
C LYS A 222 13.78 -5.14 -27.30
N ALA A 223 13.04 -5.88 -28.13
CA ALA A 223 13.60 -6.74 -29.17
C ALA A 223 14.05 -5.98 -30.42
N ASN A 224 13.55 -4.76 -30.62
CA ASN A 224 13.79 -3.95 -31.83
C ASN A 224 14.57 -2.65 -31.53
N ASN A 225 15.04 -2.45 -30.31
CA ASN A 225 15.81 -1.28 -29.92
C ASN A 225 16.99 -1.65 -29.01
N ASP A 226 18.20 -1.66 -29.59
CA ASP A 226 19.45 -2.00 -28.90
C ASP A 226 19.84 -1.01 -27.79
N GLN A 227 19.22 0.18 -27.74
CA GLN A 227 19.47 1.17 -26.69
C GLN A 227 18.78 0.81 -25.37
N ILE A 228 17.71 0.00 -25.41
CA ILE A 228 16.96 -0.41 -24.24
C ILE A 228 17.73 -1.45 -23.45
N SER A 229 17.78 -1.27 -22.13
CA SER A 229 18.49 -2.19 -21.25
C SER A 229 17.94 -3.62 -21.36
N GLN A 230 18.83 -4.58 -21.65
CA GLN A 230 18.49 -6.00 -21.63
C GLN A 230 18.46 -6.58 -20.20
N ASN A 231 18.87 -5.81 -19.19
CA ASN A 231 18.95 -6.24 -17.81
C ASN A 231 17.56 -6.55 -17.24
N ILE A 232 17.34 -7.79 -16.77
CA ILE A 232 16.04 -8.26 -16.28
C ILE A 232 15.53 -7.40 -15.12
N PHE A 233 16.35 -7.19 -14.09
CA PHE A 233 15.98 -6.37 -12.94
C PHE A 233 15.58 -4.93 -13.31
N VAL A 234 16.29 -4.30 -14.26
CA VAL A 234 15.93 -2.95 -14.73
C VAL A 234 14.54 -2.93 -15.36
N ASN A 235 14.21 -3.94 -16.16
CA ASN A 235 12.90 -4.05 -16.81
C ASN A 235 11.79 -4.36 -15.80
N ASP A 236 12.06 -5.19 -14.78
CA ASP A 236 11.10 -5.50 -13.72
C ASP A 236 10.79 -4.26 -12.88
N VAL A 237 11.82 -3.47 -12.52
CA VAL A 237 11.61 -2.19 -11.80
C VAL A 237 10.85 -1.20 -12.68
N LEU A 238 11.19 -1.09 -13.97
CA LEU A 238 10.48 -0.21 -14.89
C LEU A 238 8.99 -0.56 -14.93
N LYS A 239 8.66 -1.84 -15.06
CA LYS A 239 7.27 -2.30 -15.04
C LYS A 239 6.58 -1.89 -13.75
N GLN A 240 7.24 -2.02 -12.60
CA GLN A 240 6.68 -1.57 -11.32
C GLN A 240 6.46 -0.06 -11.25
N LEU A 241 7.40 0.74 -11.74
CA LEU A 241 7.22 2.20 -11.77
C LEU A 241 6.00 2.57 -12.62
N ILE A 242 5.80 1.89 -13.75
CA ILE A 242 4.61 2.07 -14.59
C ILE A 242 3.35 1.60 -13.85
N ASP A 243 3.34 0.39 -13.28
CA ASP A 243 2.20 -0.17 -12.52
C ASP A 243 1.81 0.74 -11.33
N ILE A 244 2.80 1.34 -10.66
CA ILE A 244 2.61 2.37 -9.63
C ILE A 244 1.99 3.63 -10.24
N GLY A 245 2.54 4.14 -11.34
CA GLY A 245 2.01 5.31 -12.05
C GLY A 245 0.59 5.14 -12.58
N VAL A 246 0.20 3.92 -12.95
CA VAL A 246 -1.19 3.57 -13.31
C VAL A 246 -2.11 3.61 -12.08
N GLY A 247 -1.55 3.43 -10.87
CA GLY A 247 -2.29 3.34 -9.61
C GLY A 247 -2.71 1.91 -9.25
N GLN A 248 -2.10 0.90 -9.87
CA GLN A 248 -2.47 -0.51 -9.72
C GLN A 248 -1.57 -1.28 -8.75
N LEU A 249 -0.32 -0.85 -8.63
CA LEU A 249 0.60 -1.29 -7.59
C LEU A 249 0.84 -0.13 -6.60
N PRO A 250 0.89 -0.38 -5.29
CA PRO A 250 1.27 0.68 -4.35
C PRO A 250 2.78 0.94 -4.41
N GLY A 251 3.16 2.20 -4.25
CA GLY A 251 4.49 2.57 -3.75
C GLY A 251 4.38 2.96 -2.28
N TYR A 252 5.20 3.91 -1.83
CA TYR A 252 5.14 4.43 -0.47
C TYR A 252 4.79 5.91 -0.45
N GLY A 253 3.82 6.28 0.38
CA GLY A 253 3.50 7.66 0.72
C GLY A 253 3.89 7.97 2.16
N LEU A 254 4.03 9.26 2.48
CA LEU A 254 4.15 9.70 3.87
C LEU A 254 2.81 9.50 4.58
N ALA A 255 2.83 8.86 5.75
CA ALA A 255 1.65 8.73 6.60
C ALA A 255 1.27 10.10 7.19
N VAL A 256 0.10 10.62 6.81
CA VAL A 256 -0.38 11.93 7.26
C VAL A 256 -1.56 11.87 8.23
N ASP A 257 -2.16 10.69 8.38
CA ASP A 257 -3.32 10.46 9.23
C ASP A 257 -3.26 9.09 9.92
N ASN A 258 -4.20 8.86 10.83
CA ASN A 258 -4.33 7.59 11.53
C ASN A 258 -5.20 6.58 10.77
N ASN A 259 -5.34 6.62 9.45
CA ASN A 259 -6.25 5.72 8.73
C ASN A 259 -5.65 4.33 8.48
N LEU A 260 -4.35 4.24 8.17
CA LEU A 260 -3.70 2.95 7.88
C LEU A 260 -2.76 2.48 9.01
N ILE A 261 -2.31 3.40 9.86
CA ILE A 261 -1.40 3.15 10.98
C ILE A 261 -1.70 4.17 12.09
N PRO A 262 -1.54 3.87 13.39
CA PRO A 262 -1.61 4.88 14.45
C PRO A 262 -0.38 5.82 14.44
N VAL A 263 -0.28 6.64 13.39
CA VAL A 263 0.88 7.50 13.09
C VAL A 263 1.22 8.44 14.25
N ASP A 264 0.22 9.05 14.89
CA ASP A 264 0.47 10.03 15.95
C ASP A 264 1.09 9.34 17.16
N PHE A 265 0.47 8.25 17.62
CA PHE A 265 0.99 7.45 18.74
C PHE A 265 2.42 6.95 18.48
N ILE A 266 2.68 6.35 17.32
CA ILE A 266 4.01 5.80 17.02
C ILE A 266 5.04 6.93 16.93
N SER A 267 4.72 8.03 16.25
CA SER A 267 5.65 9.17 16.11
C SER A 267 5.97 9.80 17.47
N GLU A 268 4.99 9.90 18.36
CA GLU A 268 5.16 10.38 19.74
C GLU A 268 6.04 9.46 20.58
N VAL A 269 5.85 8.13 20.50
CA VAL A 269 6.74 7.18 21.18
C VAL A 269 8.19 7.38 20.76
N TYR A 270 8.44 7.50 19.44
CA TYR A 270 9.80 7.69 18.95
C TYR A 270 10.38 9.09 19.22
N ARG A 271 9.53 10.11 19.39
CA ARG A 271 9.94 11.45 19.79
C ARG A 271 10.25 11.52 21.29
N ASP A 272 9.34 11.05 22.14
CA ASP A 272 9.34 11.37 23.58
C ASP A 272 10.05 10.31 24.41
N ILE A 273 9.89 9.03 24.05
CA ILE A 273 10.44 7.90 24.80
C ILE A 273 11.76 7.45 24.19
N TYR A 274 11.78 7.17 22.89
CA TYR A 274 13.02 6.83 22.17
C TYR A 274 13.95 8.03 22.04
N LYS A 275 13.42 9.26 22.01
CA LYS A 275 14.21 10.49 21.84
C LYS A 275 15.02 10.48 20.55
N SER A 276 14.35 10.17 19.44
CA SER A 276 14.98 10.13 18.12
C SER A 276 15.68 11.45 17.81
N LYS A 277 16.91 11.38 17.31
CA LYS A 277 17.65 12.55 16.82
C LYS A 277 17.02 13.15 15.56
N TYR A 278 16.39 12.31 14.75
CA TYR A 278 15.80 12.68 13.47
C TYR A 278 14.28 12.63 13.54
N THR A 279 13.60 13.40 12.69
CA THR A 279 12.12 13.39 12.65
C THR A 279 11.60 11.95 12.41
N PRO A 280 10.71 11.41 13.26
CA PRO A 280 10.16 10.07 13.12
C PRO A 280 9.05 10.03 12.05
N LEU A 281 9.45 10.14 10.79
CA LEU A 281 8.55 10.15 9.62
C LEU A 281 8.23 8.71 9.19
N ILE A 282 6.95 8.36 9.12
CA ILE A 282 6.47 7.02 8.78
C ILE A 282 6.05 6.97 7.31
N MET A 283 6.59 6.01 6.57
CA MET A 283 6.14 5.68 5.22
C MET A 283 5.16 4.52 5.28
N VAL A 284 4.11 4.57 4.46
CA VAL A 284 3.08 3.54 4.35
C VAL A 284 2.79 3.21 2.89
N PRO A 285 2.33 1.99 2.58
CA PRO A 285 1.89 1.64 1.24
C PRO A 285 0.79 2.61 0.77
N THR A 286 0.92 3.12 -0.45
CA THR A 286 -0.01 4.10 -1.02
C THR A 286 -0.10 3.93 -2.52
N HIS A 287 -1.32 3.84 -3.04
CA HIS A 287 -1.57 3.88 -4.48
C HIS A 287 -1.44 5.30 -5.00
N PHE A 288 -0.92 5.43 -6.22
CA PHE A 288 -0.88 6.70 -6.90
C PHE A 288 -2.32 7.15 -7.22
N ASP A 289 -2.73 8.30 -6.67
CA ASP A 289 -4.03 8.92 -6.93
C ASP A 289 -3.82 10.16 -7.80
N LYS A 290 -4.22 10.03 -9.08
CA LYS A 290 -4.11 11.10 -10.07
C LYS A 290 -4.91 12.35 -9.68
N GLY A 291 -6.01 12.20 -8.95
CA GLY A 291 -6.84 13.33 -8.52
C GLY A 291 -6.19 14.17 -7.41
N ARG A 292 -5.19 13.64 -6.72
CA ARG A 292 -4.45 14.33 -5.64
C ARG A 292 -3.01 14.67 -6.01
N ASN A 293 -2.43 13.94 -6.98
CA ASN A 293 -1.04 14.05 -7.44
C ASN A 293 -0.01 14.12 -6.28
N ASN A 294 -0.31 13.44 -5.18
CA ASN A 294 0.60 13.33 -4.05
C ASN A 294 1.79 12.45 -4.45
N PRO A 295 3.04 12.83 -4.10
CA PRO A 295 4.20 12.06 -4.50
C PRO A 295 4.18 10.64 -3.92
N ILE A 296 4.55 9.68 -4.75
CA ILE A 296 4.76 8.29 -4.36
C ILE A 296 6.24 7.96 -4.48
N PHE A 297 6.75 7.18 -3.54
CA PHE A 297 8.16 6.84 -3.46
C PHE A 297 8.36 5.34 -3.68
N TYR A 298 9.37 5.00 -4.48
CA TYR A 298 9.78 3.63 -4.74
C TYR A 298 11.30 3.50 -4.55
N SER A 299 11.75 2.53 -3.77
CA SER A 299 13.19 2.31 -3.53
C SER A 299 13.63 0.97 -4.10
N ILE A 300 14.68 0.97 -4.93
CA ILE A 300 15.26 -0.29 -5.46
C ILE A 300 15.94 -1.14 -4.37
N LEU A 301 16.09 -0.58 -3.16
CA LEU A 301 16.68 -1.26 -2.02
C LEU A 301 15.65 -1.91 -1.10
N LYS A 302 14.38 -1.51 -1.20
CA LYS A 302 13.29 -2.15 -0.49
C LYS A 302 12.76 -3.28 -1.37
N GLU A 303 12.67 -4.47 -0.81
CA GLU A 303 12.09 -5.61 -1.50
C GLU A 303 10.58 -5.38 -1.63
N GLU A 304 10.09 -5.45 -2.87
CA GLU A 304 8.67 -5.34 -3.25
C GLU A 304 8.31 -6.56 -4.12
N MET A 305 7.42 -6.41 -5.11
CA MET A 305 7.11 -7.45 -6.10
C MET A 305 8.29 -7.77 -7.05
N ALA A 306 9.43 -7.07 -6.92
CA ALA A 306 10.66 -7.30 -7.68
C ALA A 306 11.73 -7.69 -6.68
N PHE A 307 12.18 -8.93 -6.79
CA PHE A 307 13.26 -9.41 -5.95
C PHE A 307 14.57 -8.80 -6.41
N ARG A 308 15.17 -8.02 -5.51
CA ARG A 308 16.46 -7.41 -5.73
C ARG A 308 17.55 -8.50 -5.83
N PRO A 309 18.50 -8.41 -6.77
CA PRO A 309 19.70 -9.25 -6.78
C PRO A 309 20.46 -9.23 -5.44
N SER A 310 21.11 -10.35 -5.10
CA SER A 310 21.93 -10.49 -3.88
C SER A 310 23.14 -9.54 -3.81
N SER A 311 23.61 -9.05 -4.96
CA SER A 311 24.66 -8.04 -5.06
C SER A 311 24.29 -6.94 -6.04
N PHE A 312 24.35 -5.68 -5.58
CA PHE A 312 24.25 -4.48 -6.42
C PHE A 312 25.62 -3.83 -6.58
N SER A 313 26.21 -3.92 -7.77
CA SER A 313 27.29 -3.01 -8.13
C SER A 313 26.70 -1.60 -8.33
N ASN A 314 27.17 -0.63 -7.54
CA ASN A 314 26.90 0.82 -7.68
C ASN A 314 25.40 1.20 -7.83
N LYS A 315 24.70 1.33 -6.69
CA LYS A 315 23.25 1.64 -6.64
C LYS A 315 22.84 2.88 -7.46
N PRO A 316 23.56 4.02 -7.40
CA PRO A 316 23.23 5.16 -8.26
C PRO A 316 23.29 4.87 -9.75
N GLN A 317 24.32 4.17 -10.25
CA GLN A 317 24.39 3.81 -11.67
C GLN A 317 23.19 2.95 -12.10
N ARG A 318 22.68 2.12 -11.19
CA ARG A 318 21.46 1.36 -11.47
C ARG A 318 20.22 2.25 -11.58
N CYS A 319 20.04 3.18 -10.65
CA CYS A 319 18.94 4.13 -10.70
C CYS A 319 18.97 4.97 -11.98
N GLU A 320 20.16 5.43 -12.39
CA GLU A 320 20.38 6.11 -13.66
C GLU A 320 19.99 5.23 -14.85
N LEU A 321 20.44 3.97 -14.87
CA LEU A 321 20.10 3.04 -15.95
C LEU A 321 18.58 2.83 -16.07
N ILE A 322 17.89 2.65 -14.94
CA ILE A 322 16.42 2.53 -14.90
C ILE A 322 15.76 3.82 -15.42
N TYR A 323 16.20 4.98 -14.94
CA TYR A 323 15.68 6.29 -15.36
C TYR A 323 15.83 6.49 -16.87
N ASN A 324 17.03 6.25 -17.41
CA ASN A 324 17.29 6.38 -18.84
C ASN A 324 16.47 5.37 -19.65
N THR A 325 16.34 4.13 -19.15
CA THR A 325 15.56 3.08 -19.82
C THR A 325 14.07 3.45 -19.84
N TYR A 326 13.53 4.04 -18.77
CA TYR A 326 12.16 4.58 -18.76
C TYR A 326 11.95 5.61 -19.87
N HIS A 327 12.84 6.60 -20.00
CA HIS A 327 12.71 7.63 -21.04
C HIS A 327 12.83 7.07 -22.45
N GLN A 328 13.70 6.07 -22.67
CA GLN A 328 13.77 5.37 -23.95
C GLN A 328 12.45 4.65 -24.28
N TYR A 329 11.86 3.95 -23.31
CA TYR A 329 10.53 3.34 -23.49
C TYR A 329 9.45 4.38 -23.77
N ALA A 330 9.44 5.48 -23.02
CA ALA A 330 8.48 6.57 -23.21
C ALA A 330 8.51 7.11 -24.64
N GLU A 331 9.72 7.35 -25.18
CA GLU A 331 9.88 7.84 -26.55
C GLU A 331 9.42 6.82 -27.60
N GLU A 332 9.76 5.55 -27.44
CA GLU A 332 9.31 4.51 -28.38
C GLU A 332 7.79 4.28 -28.32
N ILE A 333 7.19 4.31 -27.13
CA ILE A 333 5.73 4.20 -26.96
C ILE A 333 5.03 5.40 -27.61
N LYS A 334 5.57 6.61 -27.47
CA LYS A 334 5.04 7.81 -28.16
C LYS A 334 5.13 7.66 -29.68
N LYS A 335 6.25 7.18 -30.21
CA LYS A 335 6.45 6.95 -31.66
C LYS A 335 5.48 5.92 -32.22
N LEU A 336 5.30 4.79 -31.53
CA LEU A 336 4.37 3.73 -31.95
C LEU A 336 2.91 4.19 -31.86
N GLY A 337 2.58 5.07 -30.90
CA GLY A 337 1.25 5.63 -30.75
C GLY A 337 0.17 4.63 -30.35
N ILE A 338 0.57 3.49 -29.78
CA ILE A 338 -0.32 2.41 -29.33
C ILE A 338 -0.86 2.74 -27.92
N SER A 339 -2.10 2.36 -27.62
CA SER A 339 -2.71 2.48 -26.28
C SER A 339 -2.89 3.92 -25.73
N LYS A 340 -2.88 4.95 -26.58
CA LYS A 340 -2.97 6.38 -26.19
C LYS A 340 -4.07 6.73 -25.17
N ASN A 341 -5.21 6.03 -25.23
CA ASN A 341 -6.36 6.29 -24.36
C ASN A 341 -6.35 5.46 -23.07
N THR A 342 -5.20 4.90 -22.68
CA THR A 342 -5.08 4.03 -21.51
C THR A 342 -4.23 4.69 -20.43
N HIS A 343 -4.53 4.38 -19.17
CA HIS A 343 -3.69 4.78 -18.05
C HIS A 343 -2.27 4.21 -18.14
N PHE A 344 -2.10 3.06 -18.81
CA PHE A 344 -0.77 2.53 -19.12
C PHE A 344 0.03 3.50 -19.98
N TYR A 345 -0.52 4.00 -21.09
CA TYR A 345 0.21 4.93 -21.96
C TYR A 345 0.61 6.20 -21.22
N GLU A 346 -0.31 6.77 -20.44
CA GLU A 346 -0.04 7.94 -19.61
C GLU A 346 1.12 7.69 -18.63
N ALA A 347 1.07 6.60 -17.85
CA ALA A 347 2.14 6.25 -16.92
C ALA A 347 3.45 5.85 -17.63
N ALA A 348 3.38 5.23 -18.80
CA ALA A 348 4.57 4.83 -19.54
C ALA A 348 5.25 5.99 -20.27
N THR A 349 4.60 7.16 -20.37
CA THR A 349 5.10 8.30 -21.16
C THR A 349 5.25 9.61 -20.38
N ASN A 350 4.51 9.79 -19.27
CA ASN A 350 4.38 11.08 -18.59
C ASN A 350 4.74 11.06 -17.09
N LEU A 351 5.28 9.97 -16.54
CA LEU A 351 5.82 10.00 -15.18
C LEU A 351 7.01 10.96 -15.07
N ASP A 352 6.94 11.82 -14.07
CA ASP A 352 8.06 12.60 -13.57
C ASP A 352 8.77 11.80 -12.48
N LEU A 353 9.99 11.36 -12.81
CA LEU A 353 10.83 10.56 -11.94
C LEU A 353 11.94 11.42 -11.34
N THR A 354 11.85 11.69 -10.05
CA THR A 354 12.92 12.36 -9.30
C THR A 354 13.79 11.34 -8.60
N LEU A 355 15.09 11.29 -8.92
CA LEU A 355 16.03 10.38 -8.28
C LEU A 355 16.62 10.98 -7.00
N PHE A 356 16.51 10.24 -5.90
CA PHE A 356 17.06 10.63 -4.60
C PHE A 356 18.30 9.81 -4.24
N ASN A 357 19.35 10.51 -3.80
CA ASN A 357 20.55 9.88 -3.24
C ASN A 357 21.33 10.84 -2.32
N GLU A 358 21.97 10.30 -1.28
CA GLU A 358 22.67 11.11 -0.25
C GLU A 358 24.03 11.65 -0.74
N LYS A 359 24.72 10.94 -1.63
CA LYS A 359 26.05 11.32 -2.11
C LYS A 359 25.95 12.00 -3.46
N LYS A 360 26.72 13.08 -3.65
CA LYS A 360 27.08 13.56 -5.00
C LYS A 360 27.84 12.43 -5.69
N VAL A 361 27.22 11.84 -6.70
CA VAL A 361 27.78 10.70 -7.45
C VAL A 361 28.53 11.23 -8.67
N GLN A 362 29.50 10.47 -9.17
CA GLN A 362 30.17 10.70 -10.47
C GLN A 362 29.26 10.37 -11.67
N VAL A 363 27.98 10.66 -11.54
CA VAL A 363 26.91 10.48 -12.54
C VAL A 363 26.52 11.89 -13.03
N PRO A 364 25.89 12.10 -14.21
CA PRO A 364 25.66 13.43 -14.73
C PRO A 364 25.13 14.40 -13.66
N PRO A 365 25.76 15.58 -13.52
CA PRO A 365 25.37 16.54 -12.52
C PRO A 365 23.89 16.90 -12.70
N ASN A 366 23.16 16.97 -11.59
CA ASN A 366 21.72 17.29 -11.50
C ASN A 366 20.71 16.14 -11.64
N LEU A 367 21.12 14.94 -12.07
CA LEU A 367 20.18 13.80 -12.14
C LEU A 367 19.70 13.38 -10.75
N PHE A 368 20.61 13.30 -9.79
CA PHE A 368 20.28 12.98 -8.39
C PHE A 368 20.05 14.24 -7.57
N LYS A 369 18.96 14.22 -6.81
CA LYS A 369 18.65 15.22 -5.80
C LYS A 369 19.02 14.71 -4.42
N ILE A 370 19.59 15.59 -3.60
CA ILE A 370 19.92 15.28 -2.21
C ILE A 370 18.63 15.42 -1.39
N PRO A 371 18.13 14.37 -0.72
CA PRO A 371 16.84 14.41 -0.03
C PRO A 371 16.69 15.58 0.93
N LYS A 372 17.72 15.85 1.74
CA LYS A 372 17.73 16.95 2.72
C LYS A 372 17.43 18.32 2.08
N ASP A 373 17.84 18.52 0.82
CA ASP A 373 17.84 19.82 0.19
C ASP A 373 16.55 20.10 -0.59
N CYS A 374 15.78 19.07 -0.95
CA CYS A 374 14.64 19.23 -1.86
C CYS A 374 13.37 18.46 -1.47
N ILE A 375 13.42 17.53 -0.50
CA ILE A 375 12.25 16.69 -0.19
C ILE A 375 11.05 17.51 0.29
N PHE A 376 11.30 18.61 1.01
CA PHE A 376 10.25 19.49 1.52
C PHE A 376 9.56 20.29 0.42
N ASP A 377 10.28 20.65 -0.64
CA ASP A 377 9.69 21.32 -1.81
C ASP A 377 9.00 20.30 -2.72
N TYR A 378 9.57 19.09 -2.80
CA TYR A 378 9.00 18.01 -3.59
C TYR A 378 7.69 17.48 -3.00
N ASP A 379 7.64 17.33 -1.68
CA ASP A 379 6.48 16.92 -0.88
C ASP A 379 6.39 17.75 0.42
N PRO A 380 5.59 18.84 0.43
CA PRO A 380 5.44 19.73 1.58
C PRO A 380 4.92 19.05 2.86
N ARG A 381 4.31 17.87 2.75
CA ARG A 381 3.78 17.12 3.90
C ARG A 381 4.89 16.70 4.87
N PHE A 382 6.11 16.47 4.36
CA PHE A 382 7.28 16.19 5.19
C PHE A 382 7.63 17.35 6.13
N LEU A 383 7.49 18.59 5.65
CA LEU A 383 7.74 19.78 6.45
C LEU A 383 6.65 19.94 7.51
N ALA A 384 5.39 19.86 7.09
CA ALA A 384 4.24 20.01 7.98
C ALA A 384 4.29 19.02 9.16
N ILE A 385 4.63 17.75 8.90
CA ILE A 385 4.78 16.74 9.96
C ILE A 385 6.01 17.02 10.83
N SER A 386 7.14 17.44 10.24
CA SER A 386 8.34 17.78 11.02
C SER A 386 8.07 18.92 11.99
N GLU A 387 7.40 19.98 11.53
CA GLU A 387 7.02 21.13 12.36
C GLU A 387 6.01 20.73 13.44
N ARG A 388 5.00 19.92 13.10
CA ARG A 388 4.02 19.38 14.07
C ARG A 388 4.71 18.58 15.19
N LEU A 389 5.76 17.84 14.86
CA LEU A 389 6.53 17.05 15.82
C LEU A 389 7.61 17.86 16.55
N GLY A 390 7.80 19.15 16.21
CA GLY A 390 8.79 20.03 16.83
C GLY A 390 10.23 19.84 16.33
N TYR A 391 10.42 19.26 15.15
CA TYR A 391 11.74 19.04 14.54
C TYR A 391 12.10 20.12 13.53
N ALA A 392 13.34 20.60 13.58
CA ALA A 392 13.89 21.48 12.56
C ALA A 392 14.16 20.74 11.24
N ARG A 393 14.12 21.47 10.11
CA ARG A 393 14.46 20.94 8.77
C ARG A 393 15.82 20.22 8.71
N SER A 394 16.78 20.67 9.51
CA SER A 394 18.13 20.07 9.61
C SER A 394 18.15 18.65 10.19
N LEU A 395 17.07 18.22 10.85
CA LEU A 395 16.90 16.91 11.47
C LEU A 395 16.14 15.91 10.57
N PHE A 396 15.99 16.20 9.28
CA PHE A 396 15.45 15.25 8.32
C PHE A 396 16.36 14.01 8.18
N PRO A 397 15.83 12.77 8.21
CA PRO A 397 16.60 11.53 8.09
C PRO A 397 17.06 11.23 6.64
N SER A 398 17.88 12.11 6.05
CA SER A 398 18.28 12.02 4.63
C SER A 398 19.14 10.81 4.25
N LYS A 399 19.72 10.14 5.25
CA LYS A 399 20.65 9.01 5.07
C LYS A 399 19.99 7.64 5.16
N THR A 400 18.67 7.60 5.23
CA THR A 400 17.91 6.36 5.34
C THR A 400 18.10 5.48 4.11
N THR A 401 18.22 4.17 4.32
CA THR A 401 18.37 3.18 3.25
C THR A 401 17.28 3.31 2.19
N PHE A 402 16.05 3.68 2.60
CA PHE A 402 14.95 3.84 1.67
C PHE A 402 15.22 4.95 0.63
N LEU A 403 15.72 6.12 1.05
CA LEU A 403 15.93 7.28 0.17
C LEU A 403 17.23 7.21 -0.64
N ILE A 404 18.10 6.23 -0.37
CA ILE A 404 19.34 6.01 -1.11
C ILE A 404 19.03 5.09 -2.29
N GLY A 405 18.77 5.65 -3.47
CA GLY A 405 18.28 4.89 -4.63
C GLY A 405 16.76 4.82 -4.69
N CYS A 406 16.12 5.94 -4.36
CA CYS A 406 14.66 6.11 -4.42
C CYS A 406 14.25 6.92 -5.63
N PHE A 407 13.13 6.55 -6.23
CA PHE A 407 12.38 7.29 -7.22
C PHE A 407 11.23 7.98 -6.49
N GLY A 408 11.18 9.30 -6.54
CA GLY A 408 9.93 10.04 -6.37
C GLY A 408 9.17 10.01 -7.69
N ILE A 409 7.86 9.75 -7.61
CA ILE A 409 6.98 9.55 -8.75
C ILE A 409 5.86 10.59 -8.66
N LYS A 410 5.72 11.38 -9.72
CA LYS A 410 4.60 12.29 -10.01
C LYS A 410 4.14 12.06 -11.45
N ILE A 411 2.99 12.61 -11.82
CA ILE A 411 2.62 12.77 -13.24
C ILE A 411 2.91 14.21 -13.65
N ASN A 412 3.54 14.38 -14.81
CA ASN A 412 3.66 15.69 -15.44
C ASN A 412 2.27 16.14 -15.92
N GLU A 413 1.75 17.20 -15.30
CA GLU A 413 0.59 17.91 -15.82
C GLU A 413 1.05 18.71 -17.04
N HIS A 414 0.65 18.27 -18.23
CA HIS A 414 0.89 18.99 -19.48
C HIS A 414 -0.06 20.19 -19.64
#